data_AF-A0A2E5XYI8-F1
#
_entry.id   AF-A0A2E5XYI8-F1
#
_cell.length_a   1.000
_cell.length_b   1.000
_cell.length_c   1.000
_cell.angle_alpha   90.00
_cell.angle_beta   90.00
_cell.angle_gamma   90.00
#
_symmetry.space_group_name_H-M   'P 1'
#
loop_
_entity.id
_entity.type
_entity.pdbx_description
1 polymer ?
#
loop_
_entity_poly.entity_id
_entity_poly.type
_entity_poly.pdbx_seq_one_letter_code
_entity_poly.pdbx_strand_id
1 'polypeptide(L)'
;MKTSFRITFIFGIIFLLMFHSNIYACSTCYGNPDSPASEGINYAIITLLGITGGVLGMIVQAIYSIGNKTKNYNKNFKSEDKSW
;
A
#
# COMPACT_ATOMS: atom_id res chain seq x y z
N MET A 1 8.75 -7.41 12.14
CA MET A 1 8.56 -6.80 10.80
C MET A 1 7.12 -6.82 10.26
N LYS A 2 6.20 -7.71 10.71
CA LYS A 2 4.74 -7.54 10.45
C LYS A 2 4.23 -6.15 10.89
N THR A 3 4.75 -5.66 12.01
CA THR A 3 4.51 -4.30 12.53
C THR A 3 5.13 -3.23 11.65
N SER A 4 6.34 -3.44 11.10
CA SER A 4 7.03 -2.48 10.24
C SER A 4 6.25 -2.16 8.96
N PHE A 5 5.67 -3.17 8.28
CA PHE A 5 4.85 -2.94 7.08
C PHE A 5 3.54 -2.22 7.42
N ARG A 6 2.90 -2.55 8.55
CA ARG A 6 1.72 -1.83 9.02
C ARG A 6 2.04 -0.39 9.41
N ILE A 7 3.17 -0.16 10.07
CA ILE A 7 3.65 1.19 10.42
C ILE A 7 3.95 1.99 9.16
N THR A 8 4.64 1.43 8.16
CA THR A 8 4.92 2.09 6.88
C THR A 8 3.64 2.42 6.11
N PHE A 9 2.67 1.51 6.07
CA PHE A 9 1.38 1.75 5.40
C PHE A 9 0.58 2.86 6.11
N ILE A 10 0.53 2.84 7.45
CA ILE A 10 -0.12 3.89 8.25
C ILE A 10 0.59 5.23 8.07
N PHE A 11 1.93 5.26 8.08
CA PHE A 11 2.72 6.46 7.80
C PHE A 11 2.48 6.99 6.38
N GLY A 12 2.36 6.11 5.39
CA GLY A 12 2.03 6.47 4.01
C GLY A 12 0.64 7.11 3.89
N ILE A 13 -0.36 6.57 4.60
CA ILE A 13 -1.71 7.16 4.65
C ILE A 13 -1.70 8.52 5.34
N ILE A 14 -0.99 8.65 6.47
CA ILE A 14 -0.84 9.91 7.21
C ILE A 14 -0.11 10.96 6.38
N PHE A 15 0.92 10.57 5.64
CA PHE A 15 1.63 11.43 4.71
C PHE A 15 0.70 11.90 3.58
N LEU A 16 -0.10 10.99 3.00
CA LEU A 16 -1.07 11.33 1.96
C LEU A 16 -2.16 12.28 2.47
N LEU A 17 -2.60 12.13 3.72
CA LEU A 17 -3.51 13.06 4.40
C LEU A 17 -2.87 14.44 4.69
N MET A 18 -1.58 14.49 5.05
CA MET A 18 -0.87 15.76 5.25
C MET A 18 -0.62 16.53 3.95
N PHE A 19 -0.50 15.84 2.82
CA PHE A 19 -0.33 16.43 1.50
C PHE A 19 -1.66 16.82 0.82
N HIS A 20 -2.80 16.64 1.50
CA HIS A 20 -4.15 16.98 1.01
C HIS A 20 -4.29 18.43 0.52
N SER A 21 -3.48 19.36 1.04
CA SER A 21 -3.44 20.75 0.57
C SER A 21 -3.05 20.88 -0.91
N ASN A 22 -2.32 19.92 -1.48
CA ASN A 22 -1.94 19.91 -2.90
C ASN A 22 -2.78 18.92 -3.74
N ILE A 23 -3.65 18.11 -3.12
CA ILE A 23 -4.54 17.19 -3.83
C ILE A 23 -5.72 17.96 -4.46
N TYR A 24 -5.95 19.21 -4.03
CA TYR A 24 -6.82 20.18 -4.71
C TYR A 24 -6.23 20.76 -6.01
N ALA A 25 -5.01 20.39 -6.42
CA ALA A 25 -4.34 20.94 -7.60
C ALA A 25 -4.11 19.92 -8.74
N CYS A 26 -4.92 18.86 -8.81
CA CYS A 26 -5.00 18.03 -10.01
C CYS A 26 -6.36 18.22 -10.73
N SER A 27 -6.71 19.48 -10.96
CA SER A 27 -7.37 19.98 -12.17
C SER A 27 -6.39 19.97 -13.38
N THR A 28 -5.65 18.87 -13.51
CA THR A 28 -5.03 18.46 -14.76
C THR A 28 -6.14 18.41 -15.83
N CYS A 29 -6.27 19.33 -16.80
CA CYS A 29 -5.32 20.38 -17.17
C CYS A 29 -5.93 21.69 -17.74
N TYR A 30 -7.25 21.98 -17.68
CA TYR A 30 -7.84 23.29 -18.08
C TYR A 30 -9.33 23.45 -17.68
N GLY A 31 -9.86 22.56 -16.82
CA GLY A 31 -11.28 22.50 -16.50
C GLY A 31 -11.66 23.33 -15.28
N ASN A 32 -12.85 23.94 -15.29
CA ASN A 32 -13.41 24.68 -14.17
C ASN A 32 -13.51 23.76 -12.93
N PRO A 33 -12.84 24.08 -11.81
CA PRO A 33 -12.89 23.28 -10.58
C PRO A 33 -14.31 23.18 -10.00
N ASP A 34 -15.19 24.14 -10.34
CA ASP A 34 -16.57 24.20 -9.86
C ASP A 34 -17.56 23.46 -10.78
N SER A 35 -17.05 22.80 -11.83
CA SER A 35 -17.91 22.04 -12.75
C SER A 35 -18.23 20.64 -12.21
N PRO A 36 -19.47 20.15 -12.36
CA PRO A 36 -19.87 18.82 -11.89
C PRO A 36 -19.08 17.69 -12.58
N ALA A 37 -18.51 17.96 -13.76
CA ALA A 37 -17.63 17.02 -14.46
C ALA A 37 -16.27 16.83 -13.75
N SER A 38 -15.75 17.87 -13.08
CA SER A 38 -14.47 17.81 -12.37
C SER A 38 -14.57 17.07 -11.04
N GLU A 39 -15.72 17.18 -10.37
CA GLU A 39 -15.97 16.47 -9.10
C GLU A 39 -15.93 14.95 -9.30
N GLY A 40 -16.59 14.45 -10.36
CA GLY A 40 -16.56 13.03 -10.71
C GLY A 40 -15.17 12.48 -11.04
N ILE A 41 -14.33 13.28 -11.73
CA ILE A 41 -12.98 12.87 -12.10
C ILE A 41 -12.06 12.78 -10.87
N ASN A 42 -12.20 13.69 -9.91
CA ASN A 42 -11.39 13.65 -8.68
C ASN A 42 -11.65 12.36 -7.88
N TYR A 43 -12.93 11.98 -7.74
CA TYR A 43 -13.29 10.69 -7.14
C TYR A 43 -12.75 9.50 -7.94
N ALA A 44 -12.80 9.55 -9.27
CA ALA A 44 -12.26 8.49 -10.11
C ALA A 44 -10.75 8.28 -9.89
N ILE A 45 -9.97 9.37 -9.81
CA ILE A 45 -8.52 9.30 -9.53
C ILE A 45 -8.25 8.64 -8.18
N ILE A 46 -8.97 9.03 -7.13
CA ILE A 46 -8.82 8.43 -5.79
C ILE A 46 -9.10 6.93 -5.83
N THR A 47 -10.14 6.49 -6.55
CA THR A 47 -10.44 5.06 -6.67
C THR A 47 -9.35 4.29 -7.42
N LEU A 48 -8.81 4.83 -8.52
CA LEU A 48 -7.73 4.21 -9.28
C LEU A 48 -6.44 4.08 -8.46
N LEU A 49 -6.08 5.14 -7.72
CA LEU A 49 -4.93 5.12 -6.81
C LEU A 49 -5.15 4.14 -5.65
N GLY A 50 -6.36 4.11 -5.08
CA GLY A 50 -6.73 3.19 -4.01
C GLY A 50 -6.61 1.72 -4.43
N ILE A 51 -7.16 1.37 -5.60
CA ILE A 51 -7.10 0.00 -6.12
C ILE A 51 -5.66 -0.37 -6.48
N THR A 52 -4.97 0.46 -7.25
CA THR A 52 -3.59 0.17 -7.70
C THR A 52 -2.65 0.02 -6.51
N GLY A 53 -2.74 0.92 -5.53
CA GLY A 53 -1.99 0.84 -4.29
C GLY A 53 -2.35 -0.39 -3.45
N GLY A 54 -3.65 -0.72 -3.38
CA GLY A 54 -4.14 -1.90 -2.68
C GLY A 54 -3.61 -3.21 -3.26
N VAL A 55 -3.62 -3.35 -4.59
CA VAL A 55 -3.12 -4.54 -5.29
C VAL A 55 -1.62 -4.71 -5.07
N LEU A 56 -0.81 -3.66 -5.30
CA LEU A 56 0.62 -3.71 -5.05
C LEU A 56 0.93 -4.05 -3.58
N GLY A 57 0.22 -3.42 -2.65
CA GLY A 57 0.38 -3.65 -1.22
C GLY A 57 0.07 -5.10 -0.82
N MET A 58 -0.97 -5.70 -1.40
CA MET A 58 -1.36 -7.09 -1.16
C MET A 58 -0.28 -8.07 -1.63
N ILE A 59 0.25 -7.87 -2.83
CA ILE A 59 1.29 -8.76 -3.40
C ILE A 59 2.54 -8.76 -2.53
N VAL A 60 3.02 -7.58 -2.13
CA VAL A 60 4.19 -7.44 -1.26
C VAL A 60 3.96 -8.13 0.09
N GLN A 61 2.76 -7.98 0.67
CA GLN A 61 2.41 -8.63 1.93
C GLN A 61 2.40 -10.15 1.81
N ALA A 62 1.88 -10.69 0.71
CA ALA A 62 1.83 -12.13 0.44
C ALA A 62 3.25 -12.71 0.38
N ILE A 63 4.14 -12.15 -0.44
CA ILE A 63 5.53 -12.60 -0.60
C ILE A 63 6.25 -12.59 0.76
N TYR A 64 6.08 -11.50 1.53
CA TYR A 64 6.72 -11.37 2.83
C TYR A 64 6.22 -12.42 3.85
N SER A 65 4.92 -12.71 3.85
CA SER A 65 4.32 -13.71 4.75
C SER A 65 4.88 -15.11 4.51
N ILE A 66 5.05 -15.50 3.24
CA ILE A 66 5.67 -16.78 2.86
C ILE A 66 7.15 -16.82 3.26
N GLY A 67 7.92 -15.78 2.97
CA GLY A 67 9.35 -15.73 3.31
C GLY A 67 9.61 -15.87 4.81
N ASN A 68 8.80 -15.18 5.63
CA ASN A 68 8.97 -15.20 7.08
C ASN A 68 8.54 -16.54 7.70
N LYS A 69 7.55 -17.23 7.12
CA LYS A 69 7.17 -18.60 7.49
C LYS A 69 8.28 -19.60 7.15
N THR A 70 8.86 -19.51 5.95
CA THR A 70 9.93 -20.39 5.47
C THR A 70 11.15 -20.39 6.40
N LYS A 71 11.51 -19.24 6.98
CA LYS A 71 12.62 -19.13 7.95
C LYS A 71 12.40 -19.98 9.21
N ASN A 72 11.16 -20.19 9.64
CA ASN A 72 10.86 -21.06 10.79
C ASN A 72 10.86 -22.54 10.39
N TYR A 73 10.34 -22.90 9.21
CA TYR A 73 10.41 -24.28 8.72
C TYR A 73 11.86 -24.74 8.51
N ASN A 74 12.74 -23.89 7.95
CA ASN A 74 14.15 -24.23 7.76
C ASN A 74 14.91 -24.46 9.08
N LYS A 75 14.61 -23.70 10.14
CA LYS A 75 15.20 -23.91 11.47
C LYS A 75 14.80 -25.25 12.08
N ASN A 76 13.52 -25.62 11.99
CA ASN A 76 13.02 -26.89 12.50
C ASN A 76 13.60 -28.08 11.72
N PHE A 77 13.69 -27.96 10.39
CA PHE A 77 14.33 -28.96 9.55
C PHE A 77 15.82 -29.12 9.87
N LYS A 78 16.54 -28.00 10.09
CA LYS A 78 17.96 -28.05 10.49
C LYS A 78 18.16 -28.52 11.93
N SER A 79 17.19 -28.41 12.84
CA SER A 79 17.30 -29.01 14.17
C SER A 79 17.03 -30.52 14.17
N GLU A 80 16.16 -31.00 13.29
CA GLU A 80 15.89 -32.45 13.13
C GLU A 80 17.09 -33.18 12.50
N ASP A 81 17.78 -32.53 11.55
CA ASP A 81 19.02 -33.02 10.91
C ASP A 81 20.20 -33.23 11.88
N LYS A 82 20.28 -32.48 13.00
CA LYS A 82 21.39 -32.62 13.98
C LYS A 82 21.07 -33.52 15.16
N SER A 83 19.94 -34.20 15.12
CA SER A 83 19.47 -35.13 16.16
C SER A 83 19.98 -36.57 15.96
N TRP A 84 20.76 -36.81 14.91
CA TRP A 84 21.50 -38.05 14.62
C TRP A 84 23.00 -37.78 14.73
#